data_AF-A0A6L9KHF7-F1
#
_entry.id   AF-A0A6L9KHF7-F1
#
_cell.length_a   1.000
_cell.length_b   1.000
_cell.length_c   1.000
_cell.angle_alpha   90.00
_cell.angle_beta   90.00
_cell.angle_gamma   90.00
#
_symmetry.space_group_name_H-M   'P 1'
#
loop_
_entity.id
_entity.type
_entity.pdbx_description
1 polymer ?
#
loop_
_entity_poly.entity_id
_entity_poly.type
_entity_poly.pdbx_seq_one_letter_code
_entity_poly.pdbx_strand_id
1 'polypeptide(L)'
;MTRIRLSIRNLVLAATATVLGATAALAASPSAPSDAQARYRQDMAACASGQSNQDRATCRLEAKNALAAARRGALAGAPDQYQQNALRRCDAHQGDDRIACQARILGEGNVQSGVEAGGVLRKSIMVTPGQ
;
A
#
# COMPACT_ATOMS: atom_id res chain seq x y z
N MET A 1 -46.04 -56.26 -17.50
CA MET A 1 -44.98 -55.24 -17.37
C MET A 1 -45.63 -53.89 -17.12
N THR A 2 -45.59 -53.48 -15.85
CA THR A 2 -46.40 -52.41 -15.25
C THR A 2 -45.77 -51.04 -15.55
N ARG A 3 -46.55 -50.10 -16.09
CA ARG A 3 -46.09 -48.75 -16.45
C ARG A 3 -46.13 -47.84 -15.23
N ILE A 4 -44.97 -47.42 -14.73
CA ILE A 4 -44.86 -46.43 -13.65
C ILE A 4 -45.07 -45.04 -14.25
N ARG A 5 -46.23 -44.44 -13.96
CA ARG A 5 -46.52 -43.02 -14.22
C ARG A 5 -46.05 -42.20 -13.01
N LEU A 6 -44.90 -41.53 -13.10
CA LEU A 6 -44.52 -40.53 -12.09
C LEU A 6 -45.11 -39.17 -12.47
N SER A 7 -45.84 -38.63 -11.50
CA SER A 7 -46.70 -37.45 -11.56
C SER A 7 -45.94 -36.17 -11.93
N ILE A 8 -46.33 -35.57 -13.06
CA ILE A 8 -46.01 -34.20 -13.46
C ILE A 8 -46.79 -33.27 -12.53
N ARG A 9 -46.25 -33.02 -11.35
CA ARG A 9 -46.75 -32.04 -10.38
C ARG A 9 -45.72 -31.94 -9.28
N ASN A 10 -44.69 -31.13 -9.49
CA ASN A 10 -44.24 -30.14 -8.51
C ASN A 10 -43.05 -29.35 -9.05
N LEU A 11 -43.32 -28.06 -9.22
CA LEU A 11 -42.39 -26.95 -9.08
C LEU A 11 -41.21 -26.87 -10.05
N VAL A 12 -41.52 -26.34 -11.22
CA VAL A 12 -40.79 -25.20 -11.79
C VAL A 12 -40.74 -24.08 -10.73
N LEU A 13 -39.55 -23.72 -10.23
CA LEU A 13 -39.18 -22.34 -9.85
C LEU A 13 -37.70 -22.24 -9.41
N ALA A 14 -37.01 -21.23 -9.95
CA ALA A 14 -35.71 -20.67 -9.54
C ALA A 14 -34.47 -21.59 -9.73
N ALA A 15 -33.82 -21.64 -10.90
CA ALA A 15 -33.13 -20.56 -11.61
C ALA A 15 -32.14 -19.74 -10.75
N THR A 16 -30.86 -19.96 -11.04
CA THR A 16 -29.74 -18.99 -11.02
C THR A 16 -29.33 -18.35 -9.69
N ALA A 17 -28.31 -18.93 -9.03
CA ALA A 17 -27.41 -18.21 -8.13
C ALA A 17 -26.03 -18.90 -8.02
N THR A 18 -25.32 -19.02 -9.15
CA THR A 18 -23.86 -19.24 -9.14
C THR A 18 -23.18 -17.88 -9.30
N VAL A 19 -23.16 -17.09 -8.23
CA VAL A 19 -22.35 -15.86 -8.17
C VAL A 19 -20.90 -16.27 -7.99
N LEU A 20 -20.11 -15.95 -9.02
CA LEU A 20 -18.65 -15.94 -9.06
C LEU A 20 -18.07 -15.26 -7.82
N GLY A 21 -17.57 -16.06 -6.88
CA GLY A 21 -16.65 -15.63 -5.84
C GLY A 21 -15.21 -15.74 -6.34
N ALA A 22 -14.83 -14.94 -7.35
CA ALA A 22 -13.44 -14.78 -7.74
C ALA A 22 -12.82 -13.63 -6.93
N THR A 23 -12.64 -13.85 -5.62
CA THR A 23 -11.66 -13.09 -4.85
C THR A 23 -10.29 -13.60 -5.27
N ALA A 24 -9.75 -13.02 -6.35
CA ALA A 24 -8.33 -13.10 -6.62
C ALA A 24 -7.61 -12.38 -5.47
N ALA A 25 -7.23 -13.16 -4.45
CA ALA A 25 -6.08 -12.83 -3.65
C ALA A 25 -4.91 -12.73 -4.64
N LEU A 26 -4.51 -11.52 -4.99
CA LEU A 26 -3.24 -11.28 -5.65
C LEU A 26 -2.14 -11.60 -4.64
N ALA A 27 -1.90 -12.89 -4.44
CA ALA A 27 -0.60 -13.37 -4.01
C ALA A 27 0.41 -12.81 -5.00
N ALA A 28 1.43 -12.12 -4.49
CA ALA A 28 2.49 -11.53 -5.27
C ALA A 28 3.22 -12.63 -6.07
N SER A 29 2.74 -12.84 -7.29
CA SER A 29 3.44 -13.61 -8.32
C SER A 29 4.72 -12.85 -8.72
N PRO A 30 5.78 -13.53 -9.17
CA PRO A 30 7.02 -12.88 -9.59
C PRO A 30 6.85 -12.23 -10.97
N SER A 31 6.07 -11.15 -11.05
CA SER A 31 5.94 -10.25 -12.20
C SER A 31 6.89 -9.05 -12.11
N ALA A 32 8.02 -9.22 -11.42
CA ALA A 32 8.98 -8.15 -11.16
C ALA A 32 9.44 -7.34 -12.40
N PRO A 33 9.67 -7.94 -13.60
CA PRO A 33 10.11 -7.17 -14.76
C PRO A 33 9.01 -6.30 -15.39
N SER A 34 7.78 -6.82 -15.48
CA SER A 34 6.65 -6.09 -16.07
C SER A 34 6.22 -4.92 -15.19
N ASP A 35 6.27 -5.13 -13.88
CA ASP A 35 5.85 -4.14 -12.89
C ASP A 35 6.86 -2.99 -12.81
N ALA A 36 8.16 -3.29 -12.88
CA ALA A 36 9.21 -2.28 -12.98
C ALA A 36 9.09 -1.41 -14.23
N GLN A 37 8.76 -2.01 -15.38
CA GLN A 37 8.59 -1.28 -16.64
C GLN A 37 7.31 -0.43 -16.64
N ALA A 38 6.24 -0.90 -16.01
CA ALA A 38 5.02 -0.12 -15.78
C ALA A 38 5.30 1.09 -14.87
N ARG A 39 6.02 0.88 -13.76
CA ARG A 39 6.38 1.96 -12.83
C ARG A 39 7.25 3.01 -13.49
N TYR A 40 8.25 2.60 -14.28
CA TYR A 40 9.07 3.52 -15.05
C TYR A 40 8.25 4.42 -15.99
N ARG A 41 7.24 3.86 -16.67
CA ARG A 41 6.35 4.66 -17.55
C ARG A 41 5.53 5.67 -16.75
N GLN A 42 5.04 5.30 -15.57
CA GLN A 42 4.34 6.21 -14.65
C GLN A 42 5.25 7.33 -14.16
N ASP A 43 6.48 7.00 -13.74
CA ASP A 43 7.44 7.99 -13.25
C ASP A 43 7.82 8.97 -14.37
N MET A 44 8.07 8.49 -15.59
CA MET A 44 8.35 9.36 -16.76
C MET A 44 7.17 10.27 -17.12
N ALA A 45 5.93 9.81 -16.96
CA ALA A 45 4.74 10.63 -17.15
C ALA A 45 4.62 11.72 -16.08
N ALA A 46 4.89 11.39 -14.80
CA ALA A 46 4.93 12.37 -13.71
C ALA A 46 6.06 13.40 -13.91
N CYS A 47 7.22 12.98 -14.41
CA CYS A 47 8.30 13.91 -14.77
C CYS A 47 7.90 14.83 -15.94
N ALA A 48 7.08 14.36 -16.87
CA ALA A 48 6.62 15.14 -18.02
C ALA A 48 5.51 16.14 -17.65
N SER A 49 4.63 15.79 -16.70
CA SER A 49 3.54 16.66 -16.23
C SER A 49 4.02 17.82 -15.37
N GLY A 50 5.28 17.80 -14.89
CA GLY A 50 5.81 18.81 -13.98
C GLY A 50 5.27 18.68 -12.55
N GLN A 51 4.58 17.57 -12.24
CA GLN A 51 4.07 17.28 -10.89
C GLN A 51 5.16 16.82 -9.90
N SER A 52 6.40 16.72 -10.36
CA SER A 52 7.54 16.46 -9.49
C SER A 52 8.04 17.76 -8.87
N ASN A 53 8.32 17.76 -7.57
CA ASN A 53 8.99 18.87 -6.88
C ASN A 53 10.50 18.98 -7.20
N GLN A 54 10.98 18.26 -8.21
CA GLN A 54 12.38 18.22 -8.63
C GLN A 54 12.56 18.79 -10.04
N ASP A 55 13.79 19.15 -10.39
CA ASP A 55 14.15 19.44 -11.78
C ASP A 55 13.79 18.24 -12.69
N ARG A 56 13.22 18.52 -13.87
CA ARG A 56 12.72 17.51 -14.81
C ARG A 56 13.82 16.57 -15.31
N ALA A 57 15.04 17.06 -15.52
CA ALA A 57 16.17 16.23 -15.91
C ALA A 57 16.56 15.28 -14.78
N THR A 58 16.62 15.78 -13.54
CA THR A 58 16.85 14.95 -12.34
C THR A 58 15.77 13.89 -12.16
N CYS A 59 14.48 14.27 -12.25
CA CYS A 59 13.36 13.34 -12.16
C CYS A 59 13.49 12.17 -13.17
N ARG A 60 13.81 12.47 -14.44
CA ARG A 60 13.99 11.45 -15.47
C ARG A 60 15.22 10.57 -15.22
N LEU A 61 16.28 11.13 -14.65
CA LEU A 61 17.47 10.39 -14.25
C LEU A 61 17.13 9.41 -13.11
N GLU A 62 16.41 9.86 -12.09
CA GLU A 62 15.95 9.03 -10.98
C GLU A 62 15.06 7.88 -11.46
N ALA A 63 14.10 8.14 -12.36
CA ALA A 63 13.24 7.11 -12.94
C ALA A 63 14.05 6.01 -13.67
N LYS A 64 15.08 6.40 -14.45
CA LYS A 64 15.97 5.44 -15.12
C LYS A 64 16.78 4.62 -14.12
N ASN A 65 17.30 5.27 -13.08
CA ASN A 65 18.07 4.60 -12.03
C ASN A 65 17.20 3.61 -11.25
N ALA A 66 15.96 3.98 -10.93
CA ALA A 66 14.99 3.10 -10.29
C ALA A 66 14.69 1.86 -11.14
N LEU A 67 14.46 2.02 -12.45
CA LEU A 67 14.29 0.89 -13.36
C LEU A 67 15.53 -0.02 -13.40
N ALA A 68 16.72 0.57 -13.46
CA ALA A 68 17.97 -0.19 -13.48
C ALA A 68 18.19 -0.97 -12.16
N ALA A 69 17.87 -0.36 -11.02
CA ALA A 69 17.90 -1.03 -9.71
C ALA A 69 16.88 -2.18 -9.64
N ALA A 70 15.65 -1.95 -10.13
CA ALA A 70 14.61 -2.98 -10.20
C ALA A 70 15.05 -4.19 -11.03
N ARG A 71 15.61 -3.95 -12.21
CA ARG A 71 16.12 -5.01 -13.11
C ARG A 71 17.26 -5.82 -12.48
N ARG A 72 18.05 -5.22 -11.59
CA ARG A 72 19.10 -5.90 -10.82
C ARG A 72 18.60 -6.54 -9.53
N GLY A 73 17.30 -6.48 -9.24
CA GLY A 73 16.72 -7.00 -7.99
C GLY A 73 17.11 -6.21 -6.74
N ALA A 74 17.61 -4.98 -6.89
CA ALA A 74 18.13 -4.18 -5.78
C ALA A 74 17.04 -3.40 -5.01
N LEU A 75 15.76 -3.61 -5.33
CA LEU A 75 14.62 -2.94 -4.67
C LEU A 75 13.96 -3.82 -3.60
N ALA A 76 14.69 -4.79 -3.04
CA ALA A 76 14.18 -5.63 -1.96
C ALA A 76 13.93 -4.78 -0.71
N GLY A 77 12.69 -4.84 -0.20
CA GLY A 77 12.34 -4.25 1.07
C GLY A 77 12.52 -5.22 2.24
N ALA A 78 12.60 -4.68 3.45
CA ALA A 78 12.59 -5.47 4.69
C ALA A 78 11.41 -5.02 5.56
N PRO A 79 10.15 -5.43 5.26
CA PRO A 79 8.95 -4.97 5.95
C PRO A 79 9.04 -5.08 7.48
N ASP A 80 9.60 -6.20 7.97
CA ASP A 80 9.77 -6.46 9.40
C ASP A 80 10.73 -5.47 10.09
N GLN A 81 11.69 -4.92 9.33
CA GLN A 81 12.64 -3.94 9.83
C GLN A 81 12.08 -2.51 9.79
N TYR A 82 11.11 -2.23 8.93
CA TYR A 82 10.59 -0.87 8.76
C TYR A 82 9.93 -0.33 10.02
N GLN A 83 9.11 -1.15 10.69
CA GLN A 83 8.46 -0.74 11.93
C GLN A 83 9.49 -0.55 13.06
N GLN A 84 10.47 -1.44 13.15
CA GLN A 84 11.55 -1.33 14.14
C GLN A 84 12.38 -0.07 13.90
N ASN A 85 12.76 0.22 12.65
CA ASN A 85 13.45 1.45 12.27
C ASN A 85 12.60 2.68 12.58
N ALA A 86 11.28 2.59 12.36
CA ALA A 86 10.37 3.68 12.65
C ALA A 86 10.31 4.03 14.13
N LEU A 87 10.30 3.02 15.01
CA LEU A 87 10.35 3.20 16.46
C LEU A 87 11.72 3.67 16.94
N ARG A 88 12.83 3.19 16.35
CA ARG A 88 14.19 3.64 16.68
C ARG A 88 14.40 5.14 16.49
N ARG A 89 13.68 5.78 15.56
CA ARG A 89 13.74 7.25 15.41
C ARG A 89 13.30 8.00 16.67
N CYS A 90 12.46 7.39 17.52
CA CYS A 90 12.02 8.01 18.77
C CYS A 90 13.08 7.96 19.88
N ASP A 91 14.20 7.25 19.69
CA ASP A 91 15.26 7.14 20.70
C ASP A 91 16.02 8.47 20.92
N ALA A 92 15.82 9.47 20.05
CA ALA A 92 16.28 10.84 20.27
C ALA A 92 15.54 11.57 21.41
N HIS A 93 14.39 11.05 21.85
CA HIS A 93 13.56 11.62 22.91
C HIS A 93 13.68 10.82 24.22
N GLN A 94 13.29 11.43 25.33
CA GLN A 94 13.28 10.81 26.66
C GLN A 94 11.93 11.02 27.35
N GLY A 95 11.65 10.24 28.40
CA GLY A 95 10.41 10.37 29.19
C GLY A 95 9.14 10.35 28.34
N ASP A 96 8.21 11.25 28.67
CA ASP A 96 6.90 11.37 28.03
C ASP A 96 7.00 11.69 26.53
N ASP A 97 8.02 12.43 26.09
CA ASP A 97 8.21 12.75 24.67
C ASP A 97 8.54 11.50 23.84
N ARG A 98 9.29 10.55 24.42
CA ARG A 98 9.57 9.27 23.76
C ARG A 98 8.29 8.44 23.63
N ILE A 99 7.51 8.37 24.69
CA ILE A 99 6.23 7.66 24.71
C ILE A 99 5.27 8.28 23.68
N ALA A 100 5.15 9.61 23.66
CA ALA A 100 4.32 10.33 22.70
C ALA A 100 4.78 10.14 21.25
N CYS A 101 6.09 10.12 21.00
CA CYS A 101 6.65 9.82 19.68
C CYS A 101 6.25 8.41 19.23
N GLN A 102 6.46 7.40 20.08
CA GLN A 102 6.15 6.01 19.76
C GLN A 102 4.65 5.83 19.49
N ALA A 103 3.79 6.42 20.32
CA ALA A 103 2.34 6.42 20.11
C ALA A 103 1.97 6.96 18.71
N ARG A 104 2.52 8.11 18.30
CA ARG A 104 2.32 8.65 16.94
C ARG A 104 2.81 7.71 15.85
N ILE A 105 3.97 7.07 16.03
CA ILE A 105 4.51 6.09 15.07
C ILE A 105 3.62 4.86 14.95
N LEU A 106 3.03 4.40 16.06
CA LEU A 106 2.09 3.28 16.11
C LEU A 106 0.69 3.63 15.58
N GLY A 107 0.47 4.89 15.18
CA GLY A 107 -0.76 5.34 14.53
C GLY A 107 -1.74 6.06 15.44
N GLU A 108 -1.37 6.37 16.68
CA GLU A 108 -2.21 7.16 17.56
C GLU A 108 -2.26 8.65 17.12
N GLY A 109 -3.44 9.24 17.20
CA GLY A 109 -3.71 10.61 16.79
C GLY A 109 -4.11 10.74 15.32
N ASN A 110 -3.78 11.88 14.71
CA ASN A 110 -4.13 12.19 13.34
C ASN A 110 -2.93 11.99 12.41
N VAL A 111 -3.18 11.33 11.27
CA VAL A 111 -2.20 11.10 10.22
C VAL A 111 -2.64 11.84 8.97
N GLN A 112 -1.77 12.69 8.43
CA GLN A 112 -1.98 13.38 7.16
C GLN A 112 -0.91 12.93 6.18
N SER A 113 -1.33 12.29 5.09
CA SER A 113 -0.47 11.91 3.96
C SER A 113 -0.64 12.90 2.81
N GLY A 114 0.39 13.05 1.98
CA GLY A 114 0.31 13.90 0.78
C GLY A 114 0.64 15.36 1.04
N VAL A 115 1.49 15.67 2.03
CA VAL A 115 2.15 16.98 2.05
C VAL A 115 2.88 17.19 0.74
N GLU A 116 2.95 18.43 0.25
CA GLU A 116 3.53 18.73 -1.07
C GLU A 116 4.92 18.09 -1.25
N ALA A 117 5.72 18.00 -0.18
CA ALA A 117 7.03 17.35 -0.17
C ALA A 117 7.04 15.80 -0.09
N GLY A 118 5.89 15.12 -0.18
CA GLY A 118 5.80 13.65 -0.22
C GLY A 118 5.94 12.94 1.14
N GLY A 119 5.82 13.66 2.25
CA GLY A 119 5.91 13.13 3.61
C GLY A 119 4.57 12.63 4.20
N VAL A 120 4.67 12.05 5.40
CA VAL A 120 3.52 11.72 6.25
C VAL A 120 3.67 12.46 7.58
N LEU A 121 2.75 13.37 7.86
CA LEU A 121 2.69 14.09 9.13
C LEU A 121 1.83 13.32 10.14
N ARG A 122 2.33 13.22 11.36
CA ARG A 122 1.66 12.55 12.48
C ARG A 122 1.56 13.52 13.64
N LYS A 123 0.36 13.72 14.18
CA LYS A 123 0.10 14.69 15.26
C LYS A 123 -0.83 14.10 16.31
N SER A 124 -0.48 14.31 17.57
CA SER A 124 -1.33 14.05 18.74
C SER A 124 -1.32 15.28 19.65
N ILE A 125 -2.32 15.41 20.52
CA ILE A 125 -2.40 16.42 21.57
C ILE A 125 -2.29 15.69 22.90
N MET A 126 -1.41 16.16 23.78
CA MET A 126 -1.26 15.64 25.14
C MET A 126 -1.51 16.79 26.12
N VAL A 127 -2.36 16.55 27.12
CA VAL A 127 -2.61 17.52 28.20
C VAL A 127 -1.75 17.11 29.37
N THR A 128 -0.80 17.97 29.76
CA THR A 128 0.00 17.81 30.97
C THR A 128 -0.58 18.67 32.10
N PRO A 129 -0.68 18.15 33.34
CA PRO A 129 -1.03 18.98 34.49
C PRO A 129 -0.02 20.12 34.67
N GLY A 130 -0.50 21.31 35.07
CA GLY A 130 0.39 22.40 35.45
C GLY A 130 1.20 22.03 36.70
N GLN A 131 2.50 22.32 36.66
CA GLN A 131 3.43 22.15 37.80
C GLN A 131 3.27 23.30 38.80
#